data_AF-A0A5Q4GX10-F1
#
_entry.id   AF-A0A5Q4GX10-F1
#
_cell.length_a   1.000
_cell.length_b   1.000
_cell.length_c   1.000
_cell.angle_alpha   90.00
_cell.angle_beta   90.00
_cell.angle_gamma   90.00
#
_symmetry.space_group_name_H-M   'P 1'
#
loop_
_entity.id
_entity.type
_entity.pdbx_description
1 polymer ?
#
loop_
_entity_poly.entity_id
_entity_poly.type
_entity_poly.pdbx_seq_one_letter_code
_entity_poly.pdbx_strand_id
1 'polypeptide(L)'
;MLLRFGLTDRLELRLGWPGYVSSDSDDPAIGSGLTGTLDPNVGLLYDLWGQRGWMPQAAVLAAIPVPLEGNPFALNSLQPLTQLMYSWETSDRTAVTGRSGFAIFETCWRTMDLGTTPASTWPVAACRSF
;
A
#
# COMPACT_ATOMS: atom_id res chain seq x y z
N MET A 1 -13.14 5.75 -5.20
CA MET A 1 -13.10 6.03 -6.65
C MET A 1 -11.76 5.61 -7.24
N LEU A 2 -11.70 5.27 -8.53
CA LEU A 2 -10.46 4.96 -9.24
C LEU A 2 -10.52 5.47 -10.68
N LEU A 3 -9.64 6.41 -11.01
CA LEU A 3 -9.46 6.93 -12.36
C LEU A 3 -8.29 6.21 -13.03
N ARG A 4 -8.46 5.86 -14.30
CA ARG A 4 -7.49 5.10 -15.10
C ARG A 4 -7.30 5.80 -16.44
N PHE A 5 -6.04 6.04 -16.81
CA PHE A 5 -5.67 6.66 -18.07
C PHE A 5 -4.65 5.78 -18.79
N GLY A 6 -5.03 5.23 -19.95
CA GLY A 6 -4.10 4.52 -20.83
C GLY A 6 -3.14 5.51 -21.47
N LEU A 7 -1.89 5.53 -21.02
CA LEU A 7 -0.83 6.36 -21.59
C LEU A 7 -0.29 5.72 -22.88
N THR A 8 -0.21 4.39 -22.90
CA THR A 8 0.14 3.57 -24.07
C THR A 8 -0.67 2.28 -24.04
N ASP A 9 -0.52 1.42 -25.06
CA ASP A 9 -1.15 0.08 -25.08
C ASP A 9 -0.77 -0.82 -23.90
N ARG A 10 0.32 -0.49 -23.18
CA ARG A 10 0.83 -1.29 -22.05
C ARG A 10 0.94 -0.50 -20.75
N LEU A 11 0.89 0.82 -20.78
CA LEU A 11 1.10 1.67 -19.62
C LEU A 11 -0.20 2.40 -19.26
N GLU A 12 -0.64 2.24 -18.01
CA GLU A 12 -1.82 2.87 -17.46
C GLU A 12 -1.47 3.67 -16.20
N LEU A 13 -1.83 4.96 -16.18
CA LEU A 13 -1.79 5.79 -14.98
C LEU A 13 -3.08 5.59 -14.17
N ARG A 14 -2.94 5.40 -12.87
CA ARG A 14 -4.03 5.18 -11.90
C ARG A 14 -4.02 6.26 -10.83
N LEU A 15 -5.17 6.87 -10.62
CA LEU A 15 -5.43 7.75 -9.48
C LEU A 15 -6.55 7.11 -8.66
N GLY A 16 -6.19 6.51 -7.54
CA GLY A 16 -7.13 5.87 -6.61
C GLY A 16 -7.47 6.80 -5.46
N TRP A 17 -8.73 6.80 -5.04
CA TRP A 17 -9.14 7.36 -3.76
C TRP A 17 -10.04 6.37 -3.05
N PRO A 18 -9.55 5.67 -2.01
CA PRO A 18 -10.34 4.67 -1.29
C PRO A 18 -11.57 5.25 -0.57
N GLY A 19 -11.59 6.56 -0.29
CA GLY A 19 -12.76 7.27 0.21
C GLY A 19 -12.68 7.57 1.71
N TYR A 20 -13.85 7.66 2.34
CA TYR A 20 -13.98 7.90 3.79
C TYR A 20 -14.09 6.57 4.54
N VAL A 21 -13.43 6.47 5.69
CA VAL A 21 -13.51 5.33 6.59
C VAL A 21 -14.18 5.76 7.89
N SER A 22 -15.13 4.95 8.34
CA SER A 22 -15.70 5.00 9.68
C SER A 22 -15.57 3.60 10.26
N SER A 23 -14.76 3.45 11.29
CA SER A 23 -14.63 2.21 12.05
C SER A 23 -15.26 2.45 13.41
N ASP A 24 -16.30 1.70 13.73
CA ASP A 24 -16.83 1.68 15.09
C ASP A 24 -16.07 0.61 15.89
N SER A 25 -15.64 0.96 17.09
CA SER A 25 -14.91 0.09 17.99
C SER A 25 -15.57 0.17 19.36
N ASP A 26 -16.31 -0.88 19.71
CA ASP A 26 -16.90 -1.08 21.04
C ASP A 26 -15.82 -1.54 22.03
N ASP A 27 -14.78 -0.73 22.24
CA ASP A 27 -13.78 -0.96 23.27
C ASP A 27 -13.87 0.14 24.36
N PRO A 28 -14.26 -0.20 25.60
CA PRO A 28 -14.42 0.77 26.68
C PRO A 28 -13.11 1.46 27.12
N ALA A 29 -11.93 0.99 26.67
CA ALA A 29 -10.65 1.60 26.98
C ALA A 29 -10.16 2.64 25.95
N ILE A 30 -10.69 2.62 24.72
CA ILE A 30 -10.13 3.37 23.57
C ILE A 30 -11.08 4.47 23.05
N GLY A 31 -12.36 4.46 23.47
CA GLY A 31 -13.32 5.48 23.09
C GLY A 31 -13.93 5.26 21.71
N SER A 32 -15.10 5.87 21.52
CA SER A 32 -15.99 5.70 20.36
C SER A 32 -15.28 5.98 19.03
N GLY A 33 -15.23 4.97 18.16
CA GLY A 33 -15.04 5.00 16.71
C GLY A 33 -13.99 5.94 16.08
N LEU A 34 -13.20 5.42 15.14
CA LEU A 34 -12.29 6.21 14.30
C LEU A 34 -12.99 6.60 13.00
N THR A 35 -13.01 7.89 12.69
CA THR A 35 -13.53 8.41 11.42
C THR A 35 -12.50 9.28 10.72
N GLY A 36 -12.31 9.10 9.41
CA GLY A 36 -11.33 9.88 8.66
C GLY A 36 -11.38 9.63 7.15
N THR A 37 -10.57 10.38 6.40
CA THR A 37 -10.42 10.19 4.96
C THR A 37 -9.17 9.36 4.71
N LEU A 38 -9.28 8.33 3.88
CA LEU A 38 -8.15 7.51 3.49
C LEU A 38 -7.34 8.20 2.38
N ASP A 39 -6.02 8.02 2.44
CA ASP A 39 -5.10 8.63 1.49
C ASP A 39 -5.38 8.20 0.04
N PRO A 40 -5.51 9.16 -0.89
CA PRO A 40 -5.51 8.84 -2.30
C PRO A 40 -4.14 8.27 -2.69
N ASN A 41 -4.10 7.53 -3.79
CA ASN A 41 -2.88 6.96 -4.34
C ASN A 41 -2.72 7.32 -5.81
N VAL A 42 -1.47 7.45 -6.21
CA VAL A 42 -1.05 7.59 -7.61
C VAL A 42 -0.24 6.36 -7.95
N GLY A 43 -0.56 5.69 -9.06
CA GLY A 43 0.17 4.51 -9.50
C GLY A 43 0.29 4.37 -10.99
N LEU A 44 1.28 3.60 -11.41
CA LEU A 44 1.53 3.20 -12.78
C LEU A 44 1.39 1.69 -12.87
N LEU A 45 0.50 1.23 -13.76
CA LEU A 45 0.42 -0.15 -14.15
C LEU A 45 1.09 -0.34 -15.49
N TYR A 46 1.97 -1.33 -15.58
CA TYR A 46 2.63 -1.74 -16.80
C TYR A 46 2.32 -3.19 -17.10
N ASP A 47 1.71 -3.44 -18.25
CA ASP A 47 1.46 -4.77 -18.78
C ASP A 47 2.77 -5.38 -19.28
N LEU A 48 3.19 -6.47 -18.63
CA LEU A 48 4.43 -7.15 -18.96
C LEU A 48 4.22 -8.02 -20.20
N TRP A 49 3.18 -8.84 -20.17
CA TRP A 49 2.80 -9.73 -21.26
C TRP A 49 1.35 -10.20 -21.13
N GLY A 50 0.69 -10.37 -22.28
CA GLY A 50 -0.63 -11.00 -22.37
C GLY A 50 -0.57 -12.52 -22.21
N GLN A 51 -1.71 -13.13 -21.94
CA GLN A 51 -1.82 -14.59 -21.82
C GLN A 51 -1.49 -15.26 -23.15
N ARG A 52 -0.67 -16.32 -23.09
CA ARG A 52 -0.28 -17.14 -24.25
C ARG A 52 -0.25 -18.61 -23.88
N GLY A 53 -1.31 -19.33 -24.27
CA GLY A 53 -1.47 -20.73 -23.89
C GLY A 53 -1.49 -20.88 -22.37
N TRP A 54 -0.48 -21.56 -21.82
CA TRP A 54 -0.32 -21.80 -20.38
C TRP A 54 0.32 -20.62 -19.62
N MET A 55 0.95 -19.67 -20.31
CA MET A 55 1.59 -18.52 -19.68
C MET A 55 0.51 -17.49 -19.27
N PRO A 56 0.43 -17.09 -17.99
CA PRO A 56 -0.57 -16.13 -17.55
C PRO A 56 -0.35 -14.78 -18.21
N GLN A 57 -1.38 -13.96 -18.29
CA GLN A 57 -1.17 -12.52 -18.41
C GLN A 57 -0.53 -12.02 -17.12
N ALA A 58 0.45 -11.12 -17.22
CA ALA A 58 1.05 -10.50 -16.05
C ALA A 58 1.29 -9.00 -16.23
N ALA A 59 1.06 -8.25 -15.16
CA ALA A 59 1.29 -6.81 -15.10
C ALA A 59 1.93 -6.44 -13.75
N VAL A 60 2.70 -5.36 -13.72
CA VAL A 60 3.23 -4.78 -12.49
C VAL A 60 2.56 -3.44 -12.23
N LEU A 61 2.19 -3.21 -10.98
CA LEU A 61 1.67 -1.96 -10.46
C LEU A 61 2.68 -1.39 -9.46
N ALA A 62 3.14 -0.17 -9.69
CA ALA A 62 3.81 0.63 -8.68
C ALA A 62 2.85 1.75 -8.25
N ALA A 63 2.60 1.92 -6.97
CA ALA A 63 1.69 2.93 -6.45
C ALA A 63 2.23 3.58 -5.18
N ILE A 64 1.93 4.85 -4.98
CA ILE A 64 2.36 5.64 -3.84
C ILE A 64 1.12 6.34 -3.26
N PRO A 65 0.81 6.17 -1.97
CA PRO A 65 -0.21 6.97 -1.31
C PRO A 65 0.29 8.41 -1.12
N VAL A 66 -0.61 9.36 -1.32
CA VAL A 66 -0.41 10.78 -1.06
C VAL A 66 -1.01 11.06 0.32
N PRO A 67 -0.18 11.28 1.35
CA PRO A 67 -0.67 11.45 2.72
C PRO A 67 -1.55 12.71 2.81
N LEU A 68 -2.77 12.53 3.32
CA LEU A 68 -3.66 13.63 3.67
C LEU A 68 -3.72 13.81 5.19
N GLU A 69 -3.85 15.06 5.62
CA GLU A 69 -4.13 15.36 7.01
C GLU A 69 -5.50 14.76 7.40
N GLY A 70 -5.55 13.95 8.47
CA GLY A 70 -6.78 13.33 8.97
C GLY A 70 -7.01 11.86 8.55
N ASN A 71 -6.03 11.18 7.96
CA ASN A 71 -6.06 9.72 7.82
C ASN A 71 -5.58 9.05 9.14
N PRO A 72 -6.45 8.35 9.89
CA PRO A 72 -6.06 7.69 11.15
C PRO A 72 -5.12 6.49 10.94
N PHE A 73 -4.96 6.03 9.69
CA PHE A 73 -4.09 4.92 9.32
C PHE A 73 -2.84 5.36 8.55
N ALA A 74 -2.68 6.66 8.30
CA ALA A 74 -1.46 7.16 7.66
C ALA A 74 -0.28 7.00 8.62
N LEU A 75 0.74 6.26 8.17
CA LEU A 75 2.07 6.45 8.73
C LEU A 75 2.57 7.76 8.10
N ASN A 76 3.16 8.68 8.88
CA ASN A 76 3.70 9.97 8.42
C ASN A 76 4.92 9.82 7.47
N SER A 77 4.89 8.84 6.56
CA SER A 77 5.96 8.45 5.66
C SER A 77 5.35 7.94 4.36
N LEU A 78 6.11 8.09 3.28
CA LEU A 78 5.74 7.63 1.94
C LEU A 78 5.80 6.09 1.92
N GLN A 79 4.68 5.45 1.58
CA GLN A 79 4.56 3.98 1.57
C GLN A 79 4.46 3.45 0.14
N PRO A 80 5.57 3.37 -0.62
CA PRO A 80 5.50 2.85 -1.97
C PRO A 80 5.10 1.37 -1.93
N LEU A 81 4.12 1.03 -2.75
CA LEU A 81 3.57 -0.29 -2.94
C LEU A 81 3.93 -0.78 -4.34
N THR A 82 4.50 -1.98 -4.43
CA THR A 82 4.70 -2.66 -5.71
C THR A 82 3.92 -3.97 -5.70
N GLN A 83 3.17 -4.24 -6.76
CA GLN A 83 2.39 -5.46 -6.92
C GLN A 83 2.62 -6.08 -8.28
N LEU A 84 2.94 -7.37 -8.31
CA LEU A 84 2.81 -8.23 -9.47
C LEU A 84 1.39 -8.80 -9.50
N MET A 85 0.71 -8.61 -10.61
CA MET A 85 -0.63 -9.12 -10.88
C MET A 85 -0.52 -10.15 -12.01
N TYR A 86 -1.23 -11.27 -11.87
CA TYR A 86 -1.28 -12.29 -12.90
C TYR A 86 -2.68 -12.88 -13.03
N SER A 87 -3.03 -13.30 -14.24
CA SER A 87 -4.35 -13.86 -14.56
C SER A 87 -4.23 -15.00 -15.58
N TRP A 88 -4.95 -16.08 -15.32
CA TRP A 88 -5.21 -17.16 -16.27
C TRP A 88 -6.69 -17.23 -16.55
N GLU A 89 -7.09 -16.99 -17.79
CA GLU A 89 -8.38 -17.43 -18.30
C GLU A 89 -8.32 -18.95 -18.48
N THR A 90 -9.08 -19.68 -17.67
CA THR A 90 -9.13 -21.15 -17.70
C THR A 90 -10.23 -21.69 -18.59
N SER A 91 -11.27 -20.89 -18.82
CA SER A 91 -12.34 -21.14 -19.81
C SER A 91 -12.99 -19.81 -20.21
N ASP A 92 -13.92 -19.84 -21.17
CA ASP A 92 -14.71 -18.67 -21.60
C ASP A 92 -15.49 -17.97 -20.47
N ARG A 93 -15.58 -18.61 -19.29
CA ARG A 93 -16.37 -18.12 -18.15
C ARG A 93 -15.60 -18.07 -16.84
N THR A 94 -14.37 -18.56 -16.80
CA THR A 94 -13.60 -18.67 -15.55
C THR A 94 -12.21 -18.12 -15.72
N ALA A 95 -11.79 -17.31 -14.76
CA ALA A 95 -10.43 -16.82 -14.66
C ALA A 95 -9.89 -17.05 -13.24
N VAL A 96 -8.61 -17.42 -13.16
CA VAL A 96 -7.85 -17.48 -11.92
C VAL A 96 -6.92 -16.28 -11.90
N THR A 97 -7.13 -15.39 -10.95
CA THR A 97 -6.32 -14.19 -10.77
C THR A 97 -5.55 -14.25 -9.47
N GLY A 98 -4.29 -13.82 -9.49
CA GLY A 98 -3.49 -13.65 -8.29
C GLY A 98 -2.76 -12.32 -8.28
N ARG A 99 -2.43 -11.87 -7.08
CA ARG A 99 -1.68 -10.64 -6.84
C ARG A 99 -0.69 -10.91 -5.72
N SER A 100 0.55 -10.50 -5.94
CA SER A 100 1.62 -10.58 -4.94
C SER A 100 2.27 -9.21 -4.88
N GLY A 101 2.54 -8.70 -3.69
CA GLY A 101 3.10 -7.37 -3.56
C GLY A 101 3.84 -7.17 -2.27
N PHE A 102 4.62 -6.11 -2.24
CA PHE A 102 5.33 -5.65 -1.06
C PHE A 102 5.16 -4.13 -0.95
N ALA A 103 5.13 -3.65 0.28
CA ALA A 103 5.18 -2.24 0.60
C ALA A 103 6.48 -1.97 1.35
N ILE A 104 7.14 -0.87 1.04
CA ILE A 104 8.30 -0.41 1.80
C ILE A 104 7.83 0.67 2.77
N PHE A 105 8.36 0.63 3.98
CA PHE A 105 8.11 1.62 5.01
C PHE A 105 9.45 2.20 5.43
N GLU A 106 9.60 3.52 5.48
CA GLU A 106 10.78 4.09 6.11
C GLU A 106 10.65 3.93 7.63
N THR A 107 11.61 3.23 8.22
CA THR A 107 11.88 3.35 9.66
C THR A 107 12.72 4.61 9.84
N CYS A 108 12.21 5.56 10.63
CA CYS A 108 12.96 6.76 10.99
C CYS A 108 14.16 6.35 11.86
N TRP A 109 15.29 6.00 11.26
CA TRP A 109 16.55 5.89 11.98
C TRP A 109 17.02 7.32 12.25
N ARG A 110 16.68 7.86 13.42
CA ARG A 110 17.44 9.02 13.91
C ARG A 110 18.78 8.46 14.36
N THR A 111 19.85 8.92 13.71
CA THR A 111 21.24 8.70 14.10
C THR A 111 21.35 8.76 15.61
N MET A 112 21.54 7.60 16.26
CA MET A 112 21.99 7.58 17.66
C MET A 112 23.41 8.13 17.63
N ASP A 113 23.56 9.38 18.06
CA ASP A 113 24.85 9.92 18.43
C ASP A 113 25.42 8.97 19.50
N LEU A 114 26.58 8.37 19.20
CA LEU A 114 27.26 7.40 20.04
C LEU A 114 27.83 8.10 21.28
N GLY A 115 26.95 8.43 22.23
CA GLY A 115 27.27 8.94 23.56
C GLY A 115 27.00 7.87 24.61
N THR A 116 28.01 7.04 24.86
CA THR A 116 28.24 6.26 26.10
C THR A 116 27.02 5.88 26.95
N THR A 117 26.47 4.69 26.77
CA THR A 117 25.72 3.98 27.83
C THR A 117 25.96 2.46 27.76
N PRO A 118 26.04 1.75 28.90
CA PRO A 118 26.57 0.39 28.96
C PRO A 118 25.58 -0.68 28.51
N ALA A 119 26.13 -1.75 27.94
CA ALA A 119 25.44 -2.88 27.36
C ALA A 119 24.68 -3.72 28.40
N SER A 120 23.39 -3.46 28.60
CA SER A 120 22.46 -4.48 29.17
C SER A 120 20.98 -4.22 28.91
N THR A 121 20.59 -3.23 28.12
CA THR A 121 19.19 -3.00 27.75
C THR A 121 19.07 -2.97 26.24
N TRP A 122 18.38 -3.97 25.69
CA TRP A 122 17.91 -3.94 24.32
C TRP A 122 17.01 -2.70 24.15
N PRO A 123 17.31 -1.78 23.23
CA PRO A 123 16.37 -0.72 22.92
C PRO A 123 15.25 -1.34 22.08
N VAL A 124 14.17 -1.76 22.74
CA VAL A 124 12.86 -1.71 22.09
C VAL A 124 12.56 -0.22 21.94
N ALA A 125 13.01 0.36 20.82
CA ALA A 125 12.61 1.69 20.42
C ALA A 125 11.11 1.61 20.11
N ALA A 126 10.30 1.84 21.13
CA ALA A 126 8.91 2.20 20.97
C ALA A 126 8.88 3.47 20.11
N CYS A 127 8.50 3.34 18.84
CA CYS A 127 7.93 4.44 18.10
C CYS A 127 6.59 4.76 18.76
N ARG A 128 6.62 5.58 19.82
CA ARG A 128 5.42 6.21 20.37
C ARG A 128 5.25 7.58 19.74
N SER A 129 4.13 7.76 19.06
CA SER A 129 3.27 8.94 19.12
C SER A 129 2.12 8.66 18.14
N PHE A 130 0.97 8.11 18.52
CA PHE A 130 0.36 7.76 19.81
C PHE A 130 -0.14 6.31 19.74
#